data_AF-A0A3P7BUX7-F1
#
_entry.id   AF-A0A3P7BUX7-F1
#
_cell.length_a   1.000
_cell.length_b   1.000
_cell.length_c   1.000
_cell.angle_alpha   90.00
_cell.angle_beta   90.00
_cell.angle_gamma   90.00
#
_symmetry.space_group_name_H-M   'P 1'
#
loop_
_entity.id
_entity.type
_entity.pdbx_description
1 polymer ?
#
loop_
_entity_poly.entity_id
_entity_poly.type
_entity_poly.pdbx_seq_one_letter_code
_entity_poly.pdbx_strand_id
1 'polypeptide(L)'
;MSNGSVSNGNGEEKEREPMGGGNVRPLRNLFTLYTGEPARYGWRVEVKPHHEALSTFEFDAIVDASGKSNSCLKFPRKVLRYRLAIAITVNFINYHDVEEAHVEEISGVASIFNQPYFAQISKKLGIELENLVYYKDETHYFVMTIKKRSLLEKGILIRCIASLSFATFFLKL
;
A
#
# COMPACT_ATOMS: atom_id res chain seq x y z
N MET A 1 64.42 -58.95 10.96
CA MET A 1 64.75 -58.89 12.40
C MET A 1 64.45 -57.46 12.83
N SER A 2 63.22 -57.15 13.25
CA SER A 2 62.71 -57.23 14.64
C SER A 2 63.52 -56.30 15.57
N ASN A 3 62.99 -55.32 16.30
CA ASN A 3 61.69 -55.20 16.97
C ASN A 3 61.34 -53.73 17.24
N GLY A 4 60.05 -53.42 17.32
CA GLY A 4 59.53 -52.17 17.84
C GLY A 4 58.11 -52.34 18.38
N SER A 5 58.03 -52.78 19.64
CA SER A 5 57.02 -52.48 20.68
C SER A 5 55.54 -52.28 20.31
N VAL A 6 54.70 -53.16 20.87
CA VAL A 6 53.25 -53.01 21.07
C VAL A 6 52.99 -52.09 22.27
N SER A 7 52.04 -51.16 22.14
CA SER A 7 51.27 -50.62 23.26
C SER A 7 49.83 -50.29 22.83
N ASN A 8 48.87 -50.92 23.49
CA ASN A 8 47.44 -50.66 23.47
C ASN A 8 47.12 -49.22 23.89
N GLY A 9 46.00 -48.68 23.40
CA GLY A 9 45.35 -47.54 24.05
C GLY A 9 44.32 -46.82 23.19
N ASN A 10 43.05 -47.22 23.36
CA ASN A 10 41.81 -46.45 23.24
C ASN A 10 41.58 -45.57 22.00
N GLY A 11 40.61 -45.99 21.19
CA GLY A 11 39.94 -45.11 20.23
C GLY A 11 39.26 -43.97 20.96
N GLU A 12 39.78 -42.77 20.78
CA GLU A 12 39.03 -41.54 21.02
C GLU A 12 38.06 -41.35 19.85
N GLU A 13 36.77 -41.55 20.13
CA GLU A 13 35.70 -41.09 19.27
C GLU A 13 35.85 -39.59 19.09
N LYS A 14 36.29 -39.19 17.89
CA LYS A 14 36.24 -37.81 17.43
C LYS A 14 34.76 -37.42 17.38
N GLU A 15 34.29 -36.69 18.40
CA GLU A 15 32.99 -36.03 18.37
C GLU A 15 32.87 -35.29 17.05
N ARG A 16 31.94 -35.73 16.21
CA ARG A 16 31.61 -35.04 14.97
C ARG A 16 30.91 -33.75 15.39
N GLU A 17 31.63 -32.63 15.33
CA GLU A 17 30.98 -31.33 15.40
C GLU A 17 29.86 -31.28 14.35
N PRO A 18 28.63 -30.93 14.72
CA PRO A 18 27.55 -30.81 13.76
C PRO A 18 27.90 -29.67 12.80
N MET A 19 28.20 -30.03 11.56
CA MET A 19 28.32 -29.13 10.41
C MET A 19 26.96 -28.49 10.13
N GLY A 20 26.68 -27.45 10.89
CA GLY A 20 25.49 -26.64 10.82
C GLY A 20 25.83 -25.28 11.39
N GLY A 21 26.77 -24.58 10.74
CA GLY A 21 27.07 -23.18 10.99
C GLY A 21 25.87 -22.31 10.63
N GLY A 22 24.82 -22.38 11.44
CA GLY A 22 23.86 -21.31 11.54
C GLY A 22 24.65 -20.09 11.99
N ASN A 23 24.64 -19.02 11.21
CA ASN A 23 25.16 -17.72 11.60
C ASN A 23 24.51 -17.33 12.95
N VAL A 24 25.13 -17.70 14.06
CA VAL A 24 24.75 -17.20 15.38
C VAL A 24 25.20 -15.74 15.35
N ARG A 25 24.25 -14.84 15.08
CA ARG A 25 24.49 -13.41 15.18
C ARG A 25 25.11 -13.15 16.56
N PRO A 26 26.25 -12.44 16.65
CA PRO A 26 26.86 -12.13 17.94
C PRO A 26 25.83 -11.48 18.86
N LEU A 27 25.91 -11.76 20.17
CA LEU A 27 25.03 -11.19 21.19
C LEU A 27 25.01 -9.66 21.03
N ARG A 28 23.96 -9.15 20.39
CA ARG A 28 23.75 -7.71 20.22
C ARG A 28 23.34 -7.16 21.57
N ASN A 29 23.88 -6.00 21.95
CA ASN A 29 23.33 -5.23 23.06
C ASN A 29 21.91 -4.82 22.68
N LEU A 30 20.93 -5.51 23.23
CA LEU A 30 19.52 -5.22 23.01
C LEU A 30 19.09 -3.98 23.81
N PHE A 31 18.02 -3.34 23.39
CA PHE A 31 17.48 -2.15 24.05
C PHE A 31 16.88 -2.49 25.42
N THR A 32 16.85 -1.51 26.32
CA THR A 32 16.13 -1.60 27.59
C THR A 32 14.67 -1.21 27.36
N LEU A 33 13.75 -2.04 27.85
CA LEU A 33 12.32 -1.73 27.82
C LEU A 33 12.03 -0.51 28.70
N TYR A 34 10.90 0.16 28.47
CA TYR A 34 10.46 1.28 29.31
C TYR A 34 10.28 0.88 30.80
N THR A 35 10.19 -0.42 31.07
CA THR A 35 10.13 -1.03 32.41
C THR A 35 11.51 -1.13 33.10
N GLY A 36 12.61 -0.85 32.41
CA GLY A 36 13.98 -0.92 32.94
C GLY A 36 14.68 -2.27 32.74
N GLU A 37 14.00 -3.28 32.21
CA GLU A 37 14.58 -4.60 31.93
C GLU A 37 15.24 -4.68 30.55
N PRO A 38 16.38 -5.40 30.40
CA PRO A 38 16.97 -5.64 29.09
C PRO A 38 16.03 -6.51 28.24
N ALA A 39 15.82 -6.12 26.98
CA ALA A 39 15.06 -6.94 26.06
C ALA A 39 15.75 -8.29 25.84
N ARG A 40 14.99 -9.39 25.85
CA ARG A 40 15.50 -10.75 25.58
C ARG A 40 15.67 -11.04 24.09
N TYR A 41 14.96 -10.29 23.27
CA TYR A 41 14.85 -10.46 21.83
C TYR A 41 14.84 -9.11 21.12
N GLY A 42 15.30 -9.08 19.86
CA GLY A 42 15.17 -7.90 19.00
C GLY A 42 13.71 -7.59 18.63
N TRP A 43 13.48 -6.49 17.91
CA TRP A 43 12.15 -6.17 17.39
C TRP A 43 11.72 -7.20 16.35
N ARG A 44 10.47 -7.64 16.42
CA ARG A 44 9.85 -8.60 15.49
C ARG A 44 8.46 -8.13 15.11
N VAL A 45 7.89 -8.78 14.10
CA VAL A 45 6.55 -8.49 13.59
C VAL A 45 5.62 -9.66 13.89
N GLU A 46 4.39 -9.36 14.32
CA GLU A 46 3.29 -10.33 14.34
C GLU A 46 2.65 -10.34 12.94
N VAL A 47 2.67 -11.49 12.27
CA VAL A 47 2.07 -11.66 10.93
C VAL A 47 0.83 -12.54 11.00
N LYS A 48 -0.17 -12.24 10.15
CA LYS A 48 -1.42 -13.01 10.03
C LYS A 48 -1.66 -13.37 8.56
N PRO A 49 -1.76 -14.66 8.20
CA PRO A 49 -1.58 -15.84 9.06
C PRO A 49 -0.13 -15.99 9.58
N HIS A 50 0.07 -16.77 10.65
CA HIS A 50 1.41 -16.99 11.25
C HIS A 50 2.38 -17.56 10.23
N HIS A 51 3.60 -17.06 10.23
CA HIS A 51 4.68 -17.55 9.39
C HIS A 51 5.99 -17.54 10.16
N GLU A 52 6.50 -18.73 10.51
CA GLU A 52 7.64 -18.91 11.44
C GLU A 52 8.83 -18.02 11.10
N ALA A 53 9.31 -18.07 9.84
CA ALA A 53 10.49 -17.32 9.41
C ALA A 53 10.33 -15.79 9.51
N LEU A 54 9.10 -15.27 9.41
CA LEU A 54 8.83 -13.84 9.52
C LEU A 54 8.64 -13.43 10.99
N SER A 55 7.97 -14.28 11.78
CA SER A 55 7.74 -14.06 13.21
C SER A 55 9.02 -14.12 14.05
N THR A 56 10.04 -14.85 13.60
CA THR A 56 11.35 -14.93 14.27
C THR A 56 12.39 -13.93 13.72
N PHE A 57 12.07 -13.21 12.65
CA PHE A 57 13.01 -12.28 12.03
C PHE A 57 13.17 -11.00 12.88
N GLU A 58 14.41 -10.76 13.33
CA GLU A 58 14.75 -9.57 14.11
C GLU A 58 15.32 -8.45 13.24
N PHE A 59 14.73 -7.25 13.39
CA PHE A 59 15.10 -6.04 12.67
C PHE A 59 15.34 -4.87 13.63
N ASP A 60 16.13 -3.89 13.18
CA ASP A 60 16.44 -2.69 13.94
C ASP A 60 15.59 -1.47 13.49
N ALA A 61 14.97 -1.57 12.31
CA ALA A 61 14.12 -0.54 11.73
C ALA A 61 12.95 -1.16 10.97
N ILE A 62 11.80 -0.46 10.96
CA ILE A 62 10.62 -0.81 10.18
C ILE A 62 10.19 0.39 9.34
N VAL A 63 9.88 0.14 8.07
CA VAL A 63 9.31 1.14 7.16
C VAL A 63 7.92 0.67 6.77
N ASP A 64 6.93 1.44 7.17
CA ASP A 64 5.53 1.16 6.85
C ASP A 64 5.11 1.91 5.57
N ALA A 65 4.94 1.16 4.48
CA ALA A 65 4.48 1.65 3.18
C ALA A 65 3.07 1.12 2.81
N SER A 66 2.25 0.77 3.81
CA SER A 66 0.92 0.17 3.62
C SER A 66 -0.18 1.14 3.15
N GLY A 67 0.17 2.41 2.90
CA GLY A 67 -0.76 3.44 2.45
C GLY A 67 -1.71 3.95 3.56
N LYS A 68 -2.80 4.62 3.17
CA LYS A 68 -3.64 5.41 4.09
C LYS A 68 -4.38 4.57 5.14
N SER A 69 -4.89 3.39 4.79
CA SER A 69 -5.87 2.69 5.64
C SER A 69 -5.26 1.67 6.61
N ASN A 70 -4.04 1.18 6.38
CA ASN A 70 -3.58 -0.07 6.98
C ASN A 70 -2.24 0.02 7.75
N SER A 71 -1.84 1.22 8.17
CA SER A 71 -0.58 1.40 8.90
C SER A 71 -0.54 0.57 10.18
N CYS A 72 0.50 -0.26 10.30
CA CYS A 72 0.78 -1.05 11.51
C CYS A 72 1.33 -0.17 12.64
N LEU A 73 1.87 0.99 12.26
CA LEU A 73 2.39 1.98 13.18
C LEU A 73 1.25 2.93 13.55
N LYS A 74 0.81 2.90 14.82
CA LYS A 74 -0.30 3.71 15.35
C LYS A 74 0.05 5.19 15.51
N PHE A 75 0.70 5.78 14.52
CA PHE A 75 1.07 7.19 14.54
C PHE A 75 -0.18 8.09 14.54
N PRO A 76 -0.16 9.19 15.30
CA PRO A 76 -1.27 10.15 15.31
C PRO A 76 -1.44 10.75 13.90
N ARG A 77 -2.69 10.82 13.43
CA ARG A 77 -3.02 11.34 12.09
C ARG A 77 -3.79 12.64 12.20
N LYS A 78 -3.35 13.65 11.45
CA LYS A 78 -4.10 14.91 11.30
C LYS A 78 -5.08 14.78 10.13
N VAL A 79 -6.37 14.90 10.40
CA VAL A 79 -7.42 14.86 9.37
C VAL A 79 -7.84 16.29 9.02
N LEU A 80 -7.64 16.67 7.75
CA LEU A 80 -8.16 17.92 7.21
C LEU A 80 -9.52 17.64 6.57
N ARG A 81 -10.56 18.34 7.01
CA ARG A 81 -11.90 18.28 6.43
C ARG A 81 -12.20 19.58 5.69
N TYR A 82 -12.22 19.51 4.37
CA TYR A 82 -12.60 20.62 3.48
C TYR A 82 -14.02 20.42 2.94
N ARG A 83 -14.39 21.22 1.93
CA ARG A 83 -15.63 21.06 1.17
C ARG A 83 -15.72 19.64 0.60
N LEU A 84 -16.94 19.10 0.54
CA LEU A 84 -17.19 17.79 -0.05
C LEU A 84 -16.70 17.75 -1.50
N ALA A 85 -15.85 16.78 -1.81
CA ALA A 85 -15.41 16.45 -3.15
C ALA A 85 -15.59 14.94 -3.38
N ILE A 86 -16.21 14.58 -4.50
CA ILE A 86 -16.38 13.19 -4.92
C ILE A 86 -15.62 13.02 -6.22
N ALA A 87 -14.49 12.33 -6.16
CA ALA A 87 -13.71 11.96 -7.32
C ALA A 87 -14.19 10.60 -7.84
N ILE A 88 -14.34 10.48 -9.16
CA ILE A 88 -14.61 9.25 -9.88
C ILE A 88 -13.44 8.98 -10.81
N THR A 89 -12.93 7.76 -10.76
CA THR A 89 -11.89 7.25 -11.65
C THR A 89 -12.47 6.19 -12.57
N VAL A 90 -12.23 6.29 -13.87
CA VAL A 90 -12.69 5.30 -14.85
C VAL A 90 -11.51 4.87 -15.72
N ASN A 91 -11.42 3.57 -15.98
CA ASN A 91 -10.44 2.99 -16.89
C ASN A 91 -11.19 2.34 -18.04
N PHE A 92 -10.95 2.79 -19.26
CA PHE A 92 -11.36 2.07 -20.47
C PHE A 92 -10.17 1.37 -21.11
N ILE A 93 -10.44 0.30 -21.84
CA ILE A 93 -9.43 -0.43 -22.61
C ILE A 93 -8.87 0.52 -23.67
N ASN A 94 -7.54 0.58 -23.80
CA ASN A 94 -6.85 1.22 -24.92
C ASN A 94 -6.52 0.12 -25.95
N TYR A 95 -7.09 0.20 -27.15
CA TYR A 95 -6.81 -0.78 -28.21
C TYR A 95 -5.53 -0.44 -28.99
N HIS A 96 -4.93 0.71 -28.70
CA HIS A 96 -3.77 1.26 -29.38
C HIS A 96 -4.02 1.52 -30.87
N ASP A 97 -5.26 1.85 -31.22
CA ASP A 97 -5.60 2.22 -32.58
C ASP A 97 -5.03 3.60 -32.93
N VAL A 98 -4.79 3.83 -34.22
CA VAL A 98 -4.24 5.10 -34.72
C VAL A 98 -5.16 6.26 -34.32
N GLU A 99 -6.48 6.08 -34.37
CA GLU A 99 -7.45 7.10 -33.96
C GLU A 99 -7.34 7.42 -32.46
N GLU A 100 -7.18 6.42 -31.60
CA GLU A 100 -6.98 6.61 -30.15
C GLU A 100 -5.65 7.33 -29.86
N ALA A 101 -4.61 7.05 -30.64
CA ALA A 101 -3.32 7.72 -30.55
C ALA A 101 -3.39 9.22 -30.89
N HIS A 102 -4.32 9.65 -31.74
CA HIS A 102 -4.51 11.07 -32.08
C HIS A 102 -5.29 11.87 -31.03
N VAL A 103 -6.03 11.21 -30.12
CA VAL A 103 -6.80 11.91 -29.09
C VAL A 103 -5.87 12.57 -28.07
N GLU A 104 -5.96 13.89 -27.91
CA GLU A 104 -5.14 14.63 -26.95
C GLU A 104 -5.50 14.33 -25.49
N GLU A 105 -4.48 14.28 -24.64
CA GLU A 105 -4.65 14.18 -23.19
C GLU A 105 -5.21 15.47 -22.59
N ILE A 106 -5.84 15.34 -21.41
CA ILE A 106 -6.30 16.49 -20.63
C ILE A 106 -5.51 16.50 -19.33
N SER A 107 -4.49 17.35 -19.27
CA SER A 107 -3.50 17.46 -18.17
C SER A 107 -4.04 18.08 -16.87
N GLY A 108 -5.36 18.06 -16.68
CA GLY A 108 -6.06 18.54 -15.50
C GLY A 108 -6.57 19.97 -15.65
N VAL A 109 -7.75 20.08 -16.24
CA VAL A 109 -8.45 21.36 -16.38
C VAL A 109 -9.47 21.47 -15.26
N ALA A 110 -9.27 22.43 -14.35
CA ALA A 110 -10.29 22.76 -13.35
C ALA A 110 -11.35 23.68 -13.94
N SER A 111 -12.59 23.56 -13.44
CA SER A 111 -13.74 24.33 -13.95
C SER A 111 -13.59 25.83 -13.80
N ILE A 112 -12.79 26.27 -12.83
CA ILE A 112 -12.46 27.68 -12.63
C ILE A 112 -11.66 28.28 -13.79
N PHE A 113 -10.90 27.47 -14.54
CA PHE A 113 -10.05 27.93 -15.63
C PHE A 113 -10.73 27.84 -17.00
N ASN A 114 -11.67 26.92 -17.19
CA ASN A 114 -12.36 26.73 -18.47
C ASN A 114 -13.88 26.60 -18.30
N GLN A 115 -14.50 27.63 -17.74
CA GLN A 115 -15.96 27.64 -17.50
C GLN A 115 -16.81 27.34 -18.74
N PRO A 116 -16.50 27.86 -19.95
CA PRO A 116 -17.30 27.55 -21.14
C PRO A 116 -17.32 26.06 -21.48
N TYR A 117 -16.19 25.36 -21.38
CA TYR A 117 -16.10 23.92 -21.62
C TYR A 117 -16.96 23.12 -20.63
N PHE A 118 -16.85 23.41 -19.33
CA PHE A 118 -17.63 22.74 -18.31
C PHE A 118 -19.13 23.08 -18.36
N ALA A 119 -19.48 24.30 -18.77
CA ALA A 119 -20.86 24.68 -19.02
C ALA A 119 -21.46 23.87 -20.19
N GLN A 120 -20.69 23.61 -21.24
CA GLN A 120 -21.14 22.76 -22.36
C GLN A 120 -21.33 21.29 -21.92
N ILE A 121 -20.42 20.75 -21.12
CA ILE A 121 -20.56 19.40 -20.56
C ILE A 121 -21.84 19.31 -19.73
N SER A 122 -22.08 20.29 -18.85
CA SER A 122 -23.30 20.35 -18.04
C SER A 122 -24.55 20.43 -18.91
N LYS A 123 -24.56 21.27 -19.94
CA LYS A 123 -25.69 21.40 -20.87
C LYS A 123 -25.96 20.12 -21.66
N LYS A 124 -24.92 19.43 -22.13
CA LYS A 124 -25.05 18.22 -22.98
C LYS A 124 -25.37 16.96 -22.18
N LEU A 125 -24.68 16.76 -21.07
CA LEU A 125 -24.72 15.51 -20.30
C LEU A 125 -25.56 15.62 -19.02
N GLY A 126 -25.90 16.83 -18.58
CA GLY A 126 -26.61 17.07 -17.33
C GLY A 126 -25.76 16.77 -16.09
N ILE A 127 -24.43 16.90 -16.19
CA ILE A 127 -23.49 16.68 -15.08
C ILE A 127 -22.59 17.89 -14.88
N GLU A 128 -22.43 18.31 -13.63
CA GLU A 128 -21.50 19.38 -13.26
C GLU A 128 -20.21 18.80 -12.71
N LEU A 129 -19.10 19.10 -13.38
CA LEU A 129 -17.76 18.72 -12.98
C LEU A 129 -17.00 19.92 -12.40
N GLU A 130 -16.13 19.65 -11.43
CA GLU A 130 -15.17 20.61 -10.88
C GLU A 130 -13.78 20.46 -11.51
N ASN A 131 -13.41 19.25 -11.89
CA ASN A 131 -12.15 18.94 -12.56
C ASN A 131 -12.35 17.75 -13.51
N LEU A 132 -11.59 17.72 -14.59
CA LEU A 132 -11.46 16.58 -15.50
C LEU A 132 -10.00 16.42 -15.90
N VAL A 133 -9.51 15.19 -15.75
CA VAL A 133 -8.18 14.74 -16.17
C VAL A 133 -8.37 13.51 -17.05
N TYR A 134 -7.61 13.45 -18.13
CA TYR A 134 -7.54 12.29 -19.01
C TYR A 134 -6.08 12.01 -19.33
N TYR A 135 -5.65 10.79 -19.02
CA TYR A 135 -4.35 10.25 -19.40
C TYR A 135 -4.56 9.05 -20.32
N LYS A 136 -3.67 8.94 -21.30
CA LYS A 136 -3.62 7.85 -22.26
C LYS A 136 -2.33 7.08 -22.06
N ASP A 137 -2.46 5.91 -21.45
CA ASP A 137 -1.35 5.00 -21.18
C ASP A 137 -1.78 3.57 -21.56
N GLU A 138 -1.51 2.55 -20.74
CA GLU A 138 -2.07 1.19 -20.90
C GLU A 138 -3.61 1.18 -20.91
N THR A 139 -4.24 2.16 -20.27
CA THR A 139 -5.70 2.37 -20.28
C THR A 139 -6.02 3.82 -20.65
N HIS A 140 -7.24 4.04 -21.16
CA HIS A 140 -7.81 5.38 -21.17
C HIS A 140 -8.30 5.69 -19.75
N TYR A 141 -7.49 6.42 -19.00
CA TYR A 141 -7.72 6.72 -17.60
C TYR A 141 -8.30 8.11 -17.42
N PHE A 142 -9.48 8.17 -16.80
CA PHE A 142 -10.17 9.40 -16.48
C PHE A 142 -10.24 9.61 -14.97
N VAL A 143 -10.00 10.84 -14.53
CA VAL A 143 -10.31 11.31 -13.18
C VAL A 143 -11.17 12.54 -13.28
N MET A 144 -12.32 12.52 -12.61
CA MET A 144 -13.20 13.68 -12.57
C MET A 144 -13.76 13.90 -11.18
N THR A 145 -13.93 15.16 -10.81
CA THR A 145 -14.62 15.53 -9.58
C THR A 145 -16.03 15.97 -9.93
N ILE A 146 -17.05 15.21 -9.52
CA ILE A 146 -18.45 15.49 -9.85
C ILE A 146 -19.12 16.14 -8.64
N LYS A 147 -19.93 17.18 -8.88
CA LYS A 147 -20.75 17.76 -7.82
C LYS A 147 -21.79 16.74 -7.35
N LYS A 148 -21.94 16.64 -6.03
CA LYS A 148 -22.92 15.75 -5.38
C LYS A 148 -24.35 15.90 -5.95
N ARG A 149 -24.78 17.11 -6.27
CA ARG A 149 -26.11 17.37 -6.85
C ARG A 149 -26.32 16.58 -8.14
N SER A 150 -25.37 16.64 -9.07
CA SER A 150 -25.44 15.92 -10.34
C SER A 150 -25.47 14.40 -10.15
N LEU A 151 -24.74 13.88 -9.16
CA LEU A 151 -24.77 12.45 -8.85
C LEU A 151 -26.13 11.98 -8.29
N LEU A 152 -26.81 12.82 -7.50
CA LEU A 152 -28.16 12.53 -6.98
C LEU A 152 -29.21 12.62 -8.09
N GLU A 153 -29.15 13.67 -8.92
CA GLU A 153 -30.08 13.87 -10.04
C GLU A 153 -29.97 12.76 -11.10
N LYS A 154 -28.77 12.23 -11.32
CA LYS A 154 -28.54 11.06 -12.18
C LYS A 154 -28.87 9.72 -11.52
N GLY A 155 -29.25 9.70 -10.24
CA GLY A 155 -29.55 8.48 -9.50
C GLY A 155 -28.33 7.59 -9.21
N ILE A 156 -27.10 8.09 -9.45
CA ILE A 156 -25.85 7.38 -9.11
C ILE A 156 -25.73 7.27 -7.59
N LEU A 157 -26.10 8.34 -6.88
CA LEU A 157 -26.25 8.32 -5.43
C LEU A 157 -27.72 8.15 -5.06
N ILE A 158 -28.04 7.05 -4.38
CA ILE A 158 -29.42 6.71 -3.98
C ILE A 158 -29.83 7.41 -2.67
N ARG A 159 -28.88 7.65 -1.75
CA ARG A 159 -29.15 8.33 -0.46
C ARG A 159 -28.12 9.40 -0.14
N CYS A 160 -28.62 10.52 0.35
CA CYS A 160 -27.81 11.59 0.94
C CYS A 160 -27.60 11.27 2.44
N ILE A 161 -26.53 10.55 2.79
CA ILE A 161 -26.14 10.42 4.20
C ILE A 161 -25.61 11.79 4.65
N ALA A 162 -26.28 12.39 5.65
CA ALA A 162 -26.01 13.74 6.15
C ALA A 162 -24.60 13.91 6.77
N SER A 163 -23.88 12.82 7.00
CA SER A 163 -22.48 12.80 7.41
C SER A 163 -21.68 11.86 6.52
N LEU A 164 -21.12 12.38 5.42
CA LEU A 164 -20.09 11.67 4.65
C LEU A 164 -18.77 11.68 5.41
N SER A 165 -18.76 11.02 6.56
CA SER A 165 -17.55 10.59 7.26
C SER A 165 -17.16 9.24 6.67
N PHE A 166 -16.49 9.26 5.50
CA PHE A 166 -16.06 8.07 4.75
C PHE A 166 -17.20 7.13 4.36
N ALA A 167 -17.67 7.21 3.11
CA ALA A 167 -18.46 6.14 2.52
C ALA A 167 -17.80 5.68 1.23
N THR A 168 -17.43 4.41 1.20
CA THR A 168 -17.25 3.62 -0.02
C THR A 168 -18.57 3.67 -0.79
N PHE A 169 -18.55 4.16 -2.02
CA PHE A 169 -19.73 4.21 -2.87
C PHE A 169 -19.77 2.96 -3.75
N PHE A 170 -20.89 2.23 -3.71
CA PHE A 170 -21.22 1.25 -4.73
C PHE A 170 -21.72 2.02 -5.96
N LEU A 171 -20.92 2.11 -7.02
CA LEU A 171 -21.45 2.43 -8.34
C LEU A 171 -22.14 1.17 -8.88
N LYS A 172 -23.40 1.31 -9.27
CA LYS A 172 -24.07 0.33 -10.11
C LYS A 172 -23.66 0.65 -11.55
N LEU A 173 -22.80 -0.19 -12.12
CA LEU A 173 -22.57 -0.26 -13.57
C LEU A 173 -23.72 -1.04 -14.21
#